data_AF-A0A4Q1KSA0-F1
#
_entry.id   AF-A0A4Q1KSA0-F1
#
_cell.length_a   1.000
_cell.length_b   1.000
_cell.length_c   1.000
_cell.angle_alpha   90.00
_cell.angle_beta   90.00
_cell.angle_gamma   90.00
#
_symmetry.space_group_name_H-M   'P 1'
#
loop_
_entity.id
_entity.type
_entity.pdbx_description
1 polymer ?
#
loop_
_entity_poly.entity_id
_entity_poly.type
_entity_poly.pdbx_seq_one_letter_code
_entity_poly.pdbx_strand_id
1 'polypeptide(L)' 'MRRKTRVSVTTEDIQFITGKSKRYAQNLIAKMKEHYNKEKYQLITFQEFCDYIGIKYSEIEHLIH' A
#
# COMPACT_ATOMS: atom_id res chain seq x y z
N MET A 1 2.98 18.57 -17.38
CA MET A 1 3.36 17.16 -17.15
C MET A 1 2.29 16.54 -16.25
N ARG A 2 1.47 15.59 -16.74
CA ARG A 2 0.41 14.97 -15.91
C ARG A 2 1.08 14.17 -14.78
N ARG A 3 0.86 14.55 -13.52
CA ARG A 3 1.23 13.72 -12.36
C ARG A 3 0.52 12.38 -12.51
N LYS A 4 1.30 11.30 -12.45
CA LYS A 4 0.79 9.96 -12.70
C LYS A 4 0.21 9.44 -11.38
N THR A 5 -0.98 9.91 -11.02
CA THR A 5 -1.62 9.55 -9.75
C THR A 5 -1.95 8.06 -9.76
N ARG A 6 -1.28 7.30 -8.89
CA ARG A 6 -1.55 5.88 -8.66
C ARG A 6 -2.50 5.72 -7.48
N VAL A 7 -3.49 4.86 -7.62
CA VAL A 7 -4.47 4.56 -6.55
C VAL A 7 -4.01 3.39 -5.68
N SER A 8 -3.19 2.49 -6.23
CA SER A 8 -2.74 1.25 -5.57
C SER A 8 -1.34 1.35 -5.00
N VAL A 9 -1.12 0.71 -3.86
CA VAL A 9 0.21 0.51 -3.27
C VAL A 9 0.99 -0.57 -4.02
N THR A 10 2.30 -0.34 -4.19
CA THR A 10 3.25 -1.38 -4.60
C THR A 10 4.12 -1.83 -3.44
N THR A 11 4.94 -2.85 -3.70
CA THR A 11 5.89 -3.34 -2.71
C THR A 11 6.87 -2.24 -2.33
N GLU A 12 7.33 -1.46 -3.30
CA GLU A 12 8.27 -0.36 -3.11
C GLU A 12 7.67 0.75 -2.24
N ASP A 13 6.40 1.11 -2.45
CA ASP A 13 5.72 2.12 -1.63
C ASP A 13 5.65 1.66 -0.17
N ILE A 14 5.28 0.41 0.06
CA ILE A 14 5.19 -0.16 1.42
C ILE A 14 6.59 -0.20 2.05
N GLN A 15 7.62 -0.57 1.31
CA GLN A 15 9.00 -0.54 1.82
C GLN A 15 9.41 0.88 2.22
N PHE A 16 9.09 1.87 1.40
CA PHE A 16 9.41 3.27 1.66
C PHE A 16 8.66 3.81 2.87
N ILE A 17 7.34 3.58 2.96
CA ILE A 17 6.50 4.05 4.05
C ILE A 17 6.85 3.36 5.38
N THR A 18 7.13 2.06 5.36
CA THR A 18 7.33 1.27 6.59
C THR A 18 8.80 1.09 7.00
N GLY A 19 9.75 1.42 6.11
CA GLY A 19 11.18 1.15 6.31
C GLY A 19 11.53 -0.34 6.39
N LYS A 20 10.65 -1.23 5.92
CA LYS A 20 10.82 -2.69 6.02
C LYS A 20 11.39 -3.30 4.73
N SER A 21 11.82 -4.55 4.84
CA SER A 21 12.36 -5.30 3.70
C SER A 21 11.30 -5.60 2.64
N LYS A 22 11.74 -5.86 1.40
CA LYS A 22 10.87 -6.26 0.29
C LYS A 22 10.00 -7.47 0.63
N ARG A 23 10.59 -8.48 1.29
CA ARG A 23 9.87 -9.69 1.71
C ARG A 23 8.76 -9.37 2.71
N TYR A 24 9.01 -8.47 3.66
CA TYR A 24 7.99 -8.02 4.59
C TYR A 24 6.84 -7.33 3.85
N ALA A 25 7.15 -6.41 2.94
CA ALA A 25 6.15 -5.69 2.14
C ALA A 25 5.29 -6.65 1.29
N GLN A 26 5.89 -7.62 0.62
CA GLN A 26 5.16 -8.64 -0.15
C GLN A 26 4.22 -9.48 0.74
N ASN A 27 4.71 -9.91 1.91
CA ASN A 27 3.90 -10.64 2.87
C ASN A 27 2.74 -9.78 3.40
N LEU A 28 2.97 -8.49 3.62
CA LEU A 28 1.94 -7.57 4.08
C LEU A 28 0.85 -7.41 3.01
N ILE A 29 1.22 -7.27 1.72
CA ILE A 29 0.24 -7.24 0.62
C ILE A 29 -0.61 -8.51 0.60
N ALA A 30 0.00 -9.69 0.74
CA ALA A 30 -0.74 -10.96 0.78
C ALA A 30 -1.74 -10.99 1.93
N LYS A 31 -1.32 -10.61 3.14
CA LYS A 31 -2.18 -10.53 4.33
C LYS A 31 -3.33 -9.53 4.16
N MET A 32 -3.06 -8.36 3.55
CA MET A 32 -4.09 -7.38 3.27
C MET A 32 -5.10 -7.92 2.25
N LYS A 33 -4.65 -8.62 1.20
CA LYS A 33 -5.56 -9.24 0.24
C LYS A 33 -6.45 -10.30 0.91
N GLU A 34 -5.88 -11.14 1.77
CA GLU A 34 -6.65 -12.10 2.57
C GLU A 34 -7.67 -11.40 3.48
N HIS A 35 -7.24 -10.34 4.19
CA HIS A 35 -8.10 -9.57 5.10
C HIS A 35 -9.30 -8.92 4.39
N TYR A 36 -9.07 -8.32 3.23
CA TYR A 36 -10.13 -7.69 2.43
C TYR A 36 -10.84 -8.66 1.48
N ASN A 37 -10.58 -9.97 1.61
CA ASN A 37 -11.13 -11.02 0.75
C ASN A 37 -10.98 -10.72 -0.76
N LYS A 38 -9.77 -10.29 -1.14
CA LYS A 38 -9.43 -9.88 -2.50
C LYS A 38 -8.78 -10.99 -3.30
N GLU A 39 -9.17 -11.06 -4.56
CA GLU A 39 -8.58 -11.94 -5.54
C GLU A 39 -7.14 -11.54 -5.90
N LYS A 40 -6.37 -12.50 -6.44
CA LYS A 40 -4.94 -12.28 -6.77
C LYS A 40 -4.71 -11.08 -7.69
N TYR A 41 -5.61 -10.82 -8.63
CA TYR A 41 -5.53 -9.71 -9.58
C TYR A 41 -6.02 -8.37 -9.00
N GLN A 42 -6.75 -8.39 -7.88
CA GLN A 42 -7.21 -7.17 -7.23
C GLN A 42 -6.04 -6.51 -6.49
N LEU A 43 -6.01 -5.18 -6.57
CA LEU A 43 -4.96 -4.35 -5.98
C LEU A 43 -5.37 -3.89 -4.58
N ILE A 44 -4.38 -3.60 -3.74
CA ILE A 44 -4.58 -2.88 -2.49
C ILE A 44 -4.44 -1.39 -2.79
N THR A 45 -5.42 -0.60 -2.36
CA THR A 45 -5.39 0.87 -2.46
C THR A 45 -4.56 1.46 -1.33
N PHE A 46 -4.10 2.69 -1.49
CA PHE A 46 -3.45 3.37 -0.35
C PHE A 46 -4.38 3.53 0.85
N GLN A 47 -5.68 3.75 0.61
CA GLN A 47 -6.66 3.87 1.68
C GLN A 47 -6.75 2.57 2.50
N GLU A 48 -6.92 1.43 1.83
CA GLU A 48 -6.96 0.12 2.49
C GLU A 48 -5.65 -0.22 3.20
N PHE A 49 -4.51 0.15 2.61
CA PHE A 49 -3.23 -0.02 3.29
C PHE A 49 -3.19 0.78 4.60
N CYS A 50 -3.53 2.07 4.55
CA CYS A 50 -3.58 2.96 5.71
C CYS A 50 -4.54 2.45 6.79
N ASP A 51 -5.74 2.06 6.39
CA ASP A 51 -6.77 1.52 7.27
C ASP A 51 -6.29 0.23 7.96
N TYR A 52 -5.59 -0.65 7.22
CA TYR A 52 -5.07 -1.92 7.75
C TYR A 52 -3.95 -1.74 8.79
N ILE A 53 -3.04 -0.78 8.57
CA ILE A 53 -1.92 -0.55 9.49
C ILE A 53 -2.21 0.49 10.58
N GLY A 54 -3.38 1.13 10.53
CA GLY A 54 -3.86 2.09 11.54
C GLY A 54 -3.23 3.47 11.44
N ILE A 55 -2.91 3.95 10.23
CA ILE A 55 -2.41 5.32 10.00
C ILE A 55 -3.36 6.11 9.11
N LYS A 56 -3.29 7.44 9.13
CA LYS A 56 -4.12 8.28 8.26
C LYS A 56 -3.47 8.44 6.88
N TYR A 57 -4.28 8.41 5.82
CA TYR A 57 -3.79 8.65 4.45
C TYR A 57 -3.08 10.00 4.31
N SER A 58 -3.54 11.04 5.01
CA SER A 58 -2.92 12.37 5.05
C SER A 58 -1.46 12.36 5.53
N GLU A 59 -1.07 11.37 6.35
CA GLU A 59 0.31 11.25 6.85
C GLU A 59 1.27 10.76 5.77
N ILE A 60 0.77 10.09 4.73
CA ILE A 60 1.60 9.56 3.63
C ILE A 60 1.33 10.23 2.29
N GLU A 61 0.31 11.09 2.20
CA GLU A 61 -0.08 11.76 0.96
C GLU A 61 1.09 12.51 0.29
N HIS A 62 1.95 13.14 1.10
CA HIS A 62 3.13 13.87 0.63
C HIS A 62 4.26 12.96 0.10
N LEU A 63 4.23 11.66 0.45
CA LEU A 63 5.21 10.66 0.01
C LEU A 63 4.81 10.00 -1.31
N ILE A 64 3.56 10.19 -1.76
CA ILE A 64 3.02 9.60 -2.98
C ILE A 64 3.14 10.64 -4.11
N HIS A 65 3.80 10.30 -5.23
CA HIS A 65 4.06 11.20 -6.36
C HIS A 65 3.67 10.60 -7.71
#